data_AF-A0A6I0ZVB0-F1
#
_entry.id   AF-A0A6I0ZVB0-F1
#
_cell.length_a   1.000
_cell.length_b   1.000
_cell.length_c   1.000
_cell.angle_alpha   90.00
_cell.angle_beta   90.00
_cell.angle_gamma   90.00
#
_symmetry.space_group_name_H-M   'P 1'
#
loop_
_entity.id
_entity.type
_entity.pdbx_description
1 polymer ?
#
loop_
_entity_poly.entity_id
_entity_poly.type
_entity_poly.pdbx_seq_one_letter_code
_entity_poly.pdbx_strand_id
1 'polypeptide(L)'
;MNILTLSIKQKYFDEILVGKKTHEYREIRPTNAKKYITYLCGGKEYPADAELPEEGEVELKPIKYDAIKLLTGAYTGKRPYIIVEVKAAEVVILTDEEGNDIIYEYQGEEYLAAQMDYTLGKILEKHID
;
A
#
# COMPACT_ATOMS: atom_id res chain seq x y z
N MET A 1 -8.34 -13.97 -8.24
CA MET A 1 -8.24 -13.01 -7.15
C MET A 1 -6.79 -12.57 -7.05
N ASN A 2 -6.51 -11.30 -7.37
CA ASN A 2 -5.19 -10.70 -7.16
C ASN A 2 -5.03 -10.36 -5.68
N ILE A 3 -4.09 -11.00 -5.00
CA ILE A 3 -3.93 -10.90 -3.53
C ILE A 3 -2.57 -10.29 -3.17
N LEU A 4 -2.61 -9.17 -2.47
CA LEU A 4 -1.42 -8.56 -1.88
C LEU A 4 -1.12 -9.21 -0.53
N THR A 5 0.11 -9.69 -0.29
CA THR A 5 0.51 -10.25 1.00
C THR A 5 1.32 -9.25 1.82
N LEU A 6 0.85 -8.92 3.02
CA LEU A 6 1.47 -7.94 3.91
C LEU A 6 1.66 -8.52 5.32
N SER A 7 2.75 -8.12 5.98
CA SER A 7 2.94 -8.36 7.41
C SER A 7 2.37 -7.20 8.22
N ILE A 8 1.66 -7.48 9.29
CA ILE A 8 1.01 -6.49 10.14
C ILE A 8 1.28 -6.78 11.62
N LYS A 9 1.28 -5.72 12.46
CA LYS A 9 1.39 -5.88 13.92
C LYS A 9 0.13 -6.55 14.46
N GLN A 10 0.29 -7.43 15.47
CA GLN A 10 -0.81 -8.18 16.09
C GLN A 10 -2.00 -7.29 16.49
N LYS A 11 -1.75 -6.14 17.13
CA LYS A 11 -2.81 -5.19 17.51
C LYS A 11 -3.74 -4.84 16.34
N TYR A 12 -3.19 -4.49 15.19
CA TYR A 12 -4.01 -4.10 14.03
C TYR A 12 -4.66 -5.30 13.35
N PHE A 13 -4.00 -6.46 13.36
CA PHE A 13 -4.61 -7.72 12.93
C PHE A 13 -5.90 -8.00 13.72
N ASP A 14 -5.83 -7.91 15.06
CA ASP A 14 -6.98 -8.14 15.94
C ASP A 14 -8.08 -7.08 15.72
N GLU A 15 -7.71 -5.81 15.54
CA GLU A 15 -8.67 -4.74 15.25
C GLU A 15 -9.39 -4.93 13.90
N ILE A 16 -8.69 -5.41 12.87
CA ILE A 16 -9.31 -5.75 11.57
C ILE A 16 -10.19 -6.99 11.72
N LEU A 17 -9.73 -8.00 12.46
CA LEU A 17 -10.45 -9.25 12.68
C LEU A 17 -11.84 -9.02 13.31
N VAL A 18 -11.96 -8.05 14.22
CA VAL A 18 -13.24 -7.68 14.86
C VAL A 18 -13.96 -6.52 14.16
N GLY A 19 -13.46 -6.04 13.02
CA GLY A 19 -14.07 -4.96 12.24
C GLY A 19 -13.94 -3.56 12.82
N LYS A 20 -13.06 -3.35 13.82
CA LYS A 20 -12.79 -2.03 14.40
C LYS A 20 -11.90 -1.17 13.49
N LYS A 21 -10.91 -1.78 12.82
CA LYS A 21 -10.05 -1.12 11.85
C LYS A 21 -10.49 -1.51 10.45
N THR A 22 -10.92 -0.54 9.65
CA THR A 22 -11.46 -0.73 8.30
C THR A 22 -10.55 -0.21 7.19
N HIS A 23 -9.37 0.30 7.54
CA HIS A 23 -8.37 0.80 6.59
C HIS A 23 -7.01 0.16 6.87
N GLU A 24 -6.21 -0.09 5.85
CA GLU A 24 -4.81 -0.47 5.97
C GLU A 24 -3.92 0.52 5.20
N TYR A 25 -2.92 1.07 5.89
CA TYR A 25 -2.04 2.10 5.34
C TYR A 25 -0.65 1.52 5.06
N ARG A 26 -0.07 1.85 3.91
CA ARG A 26 1.30 1.47 3.57
C ARG A 26 2.06 2.62 2.96
N GLU A 27 3.14 3.01 3.61
CA GLU A 27 4.08 3.99 3.05
C GLU A 27 4.65 3.47 1.72
N ILE A 28 4.62 4.34 0.72
CA ILE A 28 5.21 4.14 -0.58
C ILE A 28 6.64 4.65 -0.51
N ARG A 29 7.58 3.76 -0.79
CA ARG A 29 9.02 4.05 -0.86
C ARG A 29 9.53 3.60 -2.22
N PRO A 30 10.61 4.19 -2.76
CA PRO A 30 11.17 3.76 -4.05
C PRO A 30 11.41 2.25 -4.15
N THR A 31 11.85 1.62 -3.04
CA THR A 31 12.11 0.17 -2.97
C THR A 31 10.86 -0.72 -2.99
N ASN A 32 9.68 -0.17 -2.69
CA ASN A 32 8.43 -0.93 -2.58
C ASN A 32 7.32 -0.46 -3.54
N ALA A 33 7.51 0.68 -4.23
CA ALA A 33 6.49 1.35 -5.04
C ALA A 33 5.81 0.41 -6.04
N LYS A 34 6.59 -0.45 -6.72
CA LYS A 34 6.08 -1.45 -7.67
C LYS A 34 5.05 -2.46 -7.11
N LYS A 35 4.91 -2.56 -5.78
CA LYS A 35 3.88 -3.38 -5.13
C LYS A 35 2.56 -2.64 -4.95
N TYR A 36 2.56 -1.32 -5.10
CA TYR A 36 1.47 -0.47 -4.67
C TYR A 36 0.95 0.40 -5.80
N ILE A 37 1.83 0.90 -6.66
CA ILE A 37 1.50 1.88 -7.68
C ILE A 37 2.18 1.59 -9.02
N THR A 38 1.60 2.15 -10.06
CA THR A 38 2.23 2.47 -11.34
C THR A 38 2.18 3.98 -11.57
N TYR A 39 2.88 4.47 -12.57
CA TYR A 39 2.96 5.89 -12.90
C TYR A 39 2.28 6.14 -14.25
N LEU A 40 1.37 7.09 -14.33
CA LEU A 40 0.78 7.55 -15.58
C LEU A 40 1.41 8.88 -15.96
N CYS A 41 2.04 8.94 -17.13
CA CYS A 41 2.62 10.17 -17.67
C CYS A 41 2.29 10.28 -19.16
N GLY A 42 1.74 11.43 -19.58
CA GLY A 42 1.35 11.66 -20.98
C GLY A 42 0.37 10.62 -21.56
N GLY A 43 -0.48 10.03 -20.72
CA GLY A 43 -1.43 8.98 -21.12
C GLY A 43 -0.84 7.57 -21.25
N LYS A 44 0.45 7.37 -20.95
CA LYS A 44 1.12 6.07 -20.92
C LYS A 44 1.42 5.67 -19.48
N GLU A 45 1.19 4.40 -19.17
CA GLU A 45 1.47 3.81 -17.85
C GLU A 45 2.87 3.19 -17.82
N TYR A 46 3.58 3.41 -16.71
CA TYR A 46 4.96 3.00 -16.45
C TYR A 46 5.02 2.23 -15.14
N PRO A 47 5.69 1.07 -15.09
CA PRO A 47 5.76 0.23 -13.89
C PRO A 47 6.81 0.72 -12.87
N ALA A 48 7.74 1.58 -13.30
CA ALA A 48 8.82 2.13 -12.49
C ALA A 48 9.06 3.60 -12.84
N ASP A 49 9.49 4.35 -11.85
CA ASP A 49 9.92 5.75 -11.95
C ASP A 49 11.09 5.94 -12.91
N ALA A 50 12.06 5.02 -12.90
CA ALA A 50 13.22 5.04 -13.79
C ALA A 50 12.86 4.91 -15.30
N GLU A 51 11.62 4.56 -15.63
CA GLU A 51 11.14 4.48 -17.01
C GLU A 51 10.35 5.73 -17.45
N LEU A 52 10.10 6.67 -16.53
CA LEU A 52 9.38 7.90 -16.81
C LEU A 52 10.17 8.82 -17.77
N PRO A 53 9.48 9.57 -18.63
CA PRO A 53 10.13 10.63 -19.38
C PRO A 53 10.65 11.73 -18.44
N GLU A 54 11.68 12.47 -18.86
CA GLU A 54 12.22 13.59 -18.08
C GLU A 54 11.21 14.73 -17.86
N GLU A 55 10.25 14.87 -18.77
CA GLU A 55 9.22 15.90 -18.72
C GLU A 55 7.81 15.28 -18.79
N GLY A 56 6.89 15.87 -18.03
CA GLY A 56 5.48 15.51 -18.03
C GLY A 56 4.89 15.50 -16.63
N GLU A 57 3.57 15.69 -16.55
CA GLU A 57 2.85 15.53 -15.30
C GLU A 57 2.69 14.03 -15.01
N VAL A 58 3.13 13.62 -13.82
CA VAL A 58 3.10 12.23 -13.37
C VAL A 58 1.97 12.05 -12.37
N GLU A 59 1.04 11.15 -12.68
CA GLU A 59 0.01 10.71 -11.76
C GLU A 59 0.37 9.33 -11.18
N LEU A 60 0.16 9.14 -9.87
CA LEU A 60 0.30 7.84 -9.23
C LEU A 60 -1.00 7.04 -9.38
N LYS A 61 -0.93 5.83 -9.95
CA LYS A 61 -2.07 4.93 -10.10
C LYS A 61 -1.96 3.76 -9.13
N PRO A 62 -2.90 3.59 -8.17
CA PRO A 62 -2.98 2.40 -7.34
C PRO A 62 -3.04 1.10 -8.16
N ILE A 63 -2.22 0.12 -7.82
CA ILE A 63 -2.40 -1.25 -8.29
C ILE A 63 -3.64 -1.83 -7.62
N LYS A 64 -4.58 -2.30 -8.44
CA LYS A 64 -5.83 -2.91 -7.96
C LYS A 64 -5.58 -4.34 -7.44
N TYR A 65 -5.83 -4.52 -6.15
CA TYR A 65 -5.92 -5.84 -5.51
C TYR A 65 -7.37 -6.14 -5.17
N ASP A 66 -7.76 -7.41 -5.28
CA ASP A 66 -9.09 -7.87 -4.88
C ASP A 66 -9.14 -8.13 -3.36
N ALA A 67 -8.02 -8.52 -2.77
CA ALA A 67 -7.89 -8.84 -1.36
C ALA A 67 -6.46 -8.63 -0.84
N ILE A 68 -6.33 -8.47 0.48
CA ILE A 68 -5.05 -8.45 1.19
C ILE A 68 -4.97 -9.65 2.12
N LYS A 69 -3.89 -10.43 2.00
CA LYS A 69 -3.50 -11.43 2.98
C LYS A 69 -2.62 -10.78 4.05
N LEU A 70 -3.17 -10.60 5.23
CA LEU A 70 -2.48 -10.04 6.39
C LEU A 70 -1.90 -11.17 7.25
N LEU A 71 -0.60 -11.13 7.48
CA LEU A 71 0.16 -12.08 8.28
C LEU A 71 0.59 -11.44 9.60
N THR A 72 0.46 -12.14 10.73
CA THR A 72 1.03 -11.75 12.02
C THR A 72 2.00 -12.81 12.55
N GLY A 73 2.88 -12.44 13.49
CA GLY A 73 3.82 -13.34 14.18
C GLY A 73 5.25 -13.42 13.62
N ALA A 74 6.14 -14.10 14.37
CA ALA A 74 7.54 -14.36 14.00
C ALA A 74 7.65 -15.31 12.78
N TYR A 75 8.81 -15.38 12.12
CA TYR A 75 9.08 -16.28 10.96
C TYR A 75 9.23 -17.77 11.39
N THR A 76 8.39 -18.24 12.31
CA THR A 76 8.46 -19.58 12.90
C THR A 76 7.05 -20.12 13.14
N GLY A 77 6.78 -21.39 12.79
CA GLY A 77 5.46 -22.04 12.94
C GLY A 77 4.45 -21.71 11.83
N LYS A 78 3.18 -22.13 12.01
CA LYS A 78 2.07 -21.68 11.15
C LYS A 78 1.65 -20.29 11.58
N ARG A 79 1.82 -19.30 10.70
CA ARG A 79 1.45 -17.91 11.01
C ARG A 79 -0.06 -17.71 10.92
N PRO A 80 -0.70 -17.11 11.93
CA PRO A 80 -2.07 -16.67 11.79
C PRO A 80 -2.18 -15.67 10.63
N TYR A 81 -3.25 -15.81 9.85
CA TYR A 81 -3.53 -14.90 8.76
C TYR A 81 -5.02 -14.68 8.56
N ILE A 82 -5.34 -13.52 7.98
CA ILE A 82 -6.65 -13.26 7.40
C ILE A 82 -6.47 -12.84 5.95
N ILE A 83 -7.41 -13.23 5.09
CA ILE A 83 -7.59 -12.66 3.77
C ILE A 83 -8.82 -11.76 3.86
N VAL A 84 -8.61 -10.46 3.64
CA VAL A 84 -9.66 -9.43 3.72
C VAL A 84 -9.87 -8.80 2.35
N GLU A 85 -11.13 -8.60 1.97
CA GLU A 85 -11.52 -7.91 0.73
C GLU A 85 -10.97 -6.48 0.68
N VAL A 86 -10.57 -6.02 -0.51
CA VAL A 86 -10.27 -4.60 -0.76
C VAL A 86 -11.44 -3.97 -1.50
N LYS A 87 -12.03 -2.92 -0.91
CA LYS A 87 -13.12 -2.16 -1.51
C LYS A 87 -12.63 -0.98 -2.34
N ALA A 88 -11.59 -0.31 -1.87
CA ALA A 88 -10.95 0.82 -2.54
C ALA A 88 -9.46 0.85 -2.22
N ALA A 89 -8.68 1.45 -3.12
CA ALA A 89 -7.25 1.67 -2.97
C ALA A 89 -6.95 3.07 -3.50
N GLU A 90 -6.35 3.91 -2.66
CA GLU A 90 -6.06 5.30 -2.97
C GLU A 90 -4.60 5.61 -2.61
N VAL A 91 -3.97 6.51 -3.37
CA VAL A 91 -2.67 7.07 -3.01
C VAL A 91 -2.92 8.42 -2.35
N VAL A 92 -2.33 8.64 -1.18
CA VAL A 92 -2.40 9.90 -0.45
C VAL A 92 -1.00 10.49 -0.38
N ILE A 93 -0.82 11.68 -0.97
CA ILE A 93 0.40 12.48 -0.78
C ILE A 93 0.34 13.10 0.62
N LEU A 94 1.43 12.99 1.36
CA LEU A 94 1.54 13.47 2.73
C LEU A 94 2.03 14.91 2.73
N THR A 95 1.33 15.75 3.47
CA THR A 95 1.66 17.16 3.65
C THR A 95 2.10 17.45 5.08
N ASP A 96 2.88 18.52 5.25
CA ASP A 96 3.24 19.06 6.56
C ASP A 96 2.08 19.84 7.21
N GLU A 97 2.32 20.42 8.38
CA GLU A 97 1.31 21.19 9.13
C GLU A 97 0.84 22.46 8.38
N GLU A 98 1.64 22.97 7.44
CA GLU A 98 1.32 24.13 6.62
C GLU A 98 0.63 23.76 5.30
N GLY A 99 0.51 22.46 5.01
CA GLY A 99 -0.12 21.92 3.81
C GLY A 99 0.83 21.78 2.62
N ASN A 100 2.14 21.91 2.82
CA ASN A 100 3.12 21.67 1.76
C ASN A 100 3.43 20.17 1.64
N ASP A 101 3.67 19.69 0.42
CA ASP A 101 4.07 18.30 0.20
C ASP A 101 5.41 17.98 0.88
N ILE A 102 5.45 16.85 1.60
CA ILE A 102 6.68 16.38 2.24
C ILE A 102 7.54 15.68 1.18
N ILE A 103 8.81 16.09 1.08
CA ILE A 103 9.80 15.52 0.17
C ILE A 103 10.85 14.76 0.98
N TYR A 104 11.21 13.56 0.53
CA TYR A 104 12.32 12.77 1.06
C TYR A 104 13.37 12.52 -0.02
N GLU A 105 14.61 12.29 0.41
CA GLU A 105 15.70 11.87 -0.47
C GLU A 105 15.96 10.37 -0.32
N TYR A 106 16.16 9.67 -1.43
CA TYR A 106 16.63 8.29 -1.46
C TYR A 106 17.63 8.10 -2.59
N GLN A 107 18.87 7.73 -2.23
CA GLN A 107 19.98 7.54 -3.18
C GLN A 107 20.29 8.78 -4.06
N GLY A 108 20.08 9.98 -3.51
CA GLY A 108 20.33 11.25 -4.21
C GLY A 108 19.16 11.74 -5.07
N GLU A 109 18.05 11.00 -5.12
CA GLU A 109 16.82 11.39 -5.83
C GLU A 109 15.72 11.75 -4.84
N GLU A 110 15.02 12.85 -5.12
CA GLU A 110 13.87 13.30 -4.32
C GLU A 110 12.60 12.53 -4.70
N TYR A 111 11.77 12.22 -3.72
CA TYR A 111 10.44 11.66 -3.92
C TYR A 111 9.44 12.21 -2.92
N LEU A 112 8.19 12.35 -3.36
CA LEU A 112 7.08 12.77 -2.51
C LEU A 112 6.75 11.69 -1.49
N ALA A 113 6.61 12.08 -0.23
CA ALA A 113 6.09 11.24 0.81
C ALA A 113 4.63 10.86 0.48
N ALA A 114 4.37 9.58 0.28
CA ALA A 114 3.05 9.09 -0.05
C ALA A 114 2.73 7.79 0.67
N GLN A 115 1.45 7.49 0.81
CA GLN A 115 0.97 6.21 1.33
C GLN A 115 -0.20 5.68 0.51
N MET A 116 -0.30 4.36 0.46
CA MET A 116 -1.53 3.66 0.11
C MET A 116 -2.51 3.74 1.27
N ASP A 117 -3.78 4.01 0.96
CA ASP A 117 -4.93 3.74 1.81
C ASP A 117 -5.79 2.64 1.15
N TYR A 118 -5.84 1.47 1.79
CA TYR A 118 -6.74 0.40 1.40
C TYR A 118 -7.99 0.40 2.29
N THR A 119 -9.15 0.66 1.71
CA THR A 119 -10.43 0.43 2.40
C THR A 119 -10.73 -1.06 2.41
N LEU A 120 -10.87 -1.63 3.61
CA LEU A 120 -11.07 -3.05 3.85
C LEU A 120 -12.55 -3.41 3.89
N GLY A 121 -12.86 -4.58 3.34
CA GLY A 121 -14.19 -5.18 3.32
C GLY A 121 -14.33 -6.34 4.29
N LYS A 122 -15.09 -7.36 3.88
CA LYS A 122 -15.31 -8.55 4.71
C LYS A 122 -14.08 -9.46 4.74
N ILE A 123 -13.97 -10.24 5.81
CA ILE A 123 -12.99 -11.32 5.90
C ILE A 123 -13.46 -12.46 4.99
N LEU A 124 -12.60 -12.84 4.04
CA LEU A 124 -12.84 -13.91 3.07
C LEU A 124 -12.34 -15.26 3.58
N GLU A 125 -11.21 -15.25 4.29
CA GLU A 125 -10.58 -16.44 4.86
C GLU A 125 -9.85 -16.06 6.14
N LYS A 126 -9.77 -16.99 7.10
CA LYS A 126 -8.94 -16.83 8.29
C LYS A 126 -8.31 -18.15 8.70
N HIS A 127 -7.06 -18.09 9.13
CA HIS A 127 -6.34 -19.15 9.81
C HIS A 127 -5.84 -18.58 11.13
N ILE A 128 -6.43 -19.04 12.22
CA ILE A 128 -6.16 -18.59 13.59
C ILE A 128 -6.04 -19.87 14.40
N ASP A 129 -4.95 -20.01 15.16
CA ASP A 129 -4.75 -21.13 16.09
C ASP A 129 -5.56 -20.92 17.38
#